data_AF-A0A920US15-F1
#
_entry.id   AF-A0A920US15-F1
#
_cell.length_a   1.000
_cell.length_b   1.000
_cell.length_c   1.000
_cell.angle_alpha   90.00
_cell.angle_beta   90.00
_cell.angle_gamma   90.00
#
_symmetry.space_group_name_H-M   'P 1'
#
loop_
_entity.id
_entity.type
_entity.pdbx_description
1 polymer ?
#
loop_
_entity_poly.entity_id
_entity_poly.type
_entity_poly.pdbx_seq_one_letter_code
_entity_poly.pdbx_strand_id
1 'polypeptide(L)'
;MTAKSIGSKQTILVVDDEHMSDLMRSVFRQLESEGFNPIAIVPDGPRVTGDDYETHTLFAIENESPAAVLLDVRFGEYDTDRFKGLSILKKIVERDSSMPVLMFTQYARGPYRDTAVTGSLSVGSSVDFIDKLASPEEVVLRLRRLIGSAPKTIKIGTLFELEPENAVVYAVNNGRHQIIREIQGMKLAILNELASAMYRSEGEVVPFSRLERFSDGEDSRASLRVRIRELKVSLGKAVARDFGATELIINVRNRGYRLVPPIE
;
A
#
# COMPACT_ATOMS: atom_id res chain seq x y z
N MET A 1 -16.55 17.75 -31.09
CA MET A 1 -16.93 17.94 -29.68
C MET A 1 -17.52 16.64 -29.19
N THR A 2 -16.71 15.78 -28.59
CA THR A 2 -17.17 14.54 -27.96
C THR A 2 -17.21 14.78 -26.46
N ALA A 3 -18.38 14.59 -25.88
CA ALA A 3 -18.62 14.73 -24.45
C ALA A 3 -17.65 13.82 -23.68
N LYS A 4 -16.82 14.43 -22.82
CA LYS A 4 -16.13 13.70 -21.74
C LYS A 4 -17.22 13.02 -20.93
N SER A 5 -17.27 11.69 -20.95
CA SER A 5 -18.11 10.94 -20.03
C SER A 5 -17.71 11.34 -18.61
N ILE A 6 -18.72 11.51 -17.77
CA ILE A 6 -18.57 11.66 -16.33
C ILE A 6 -17.81 10.40 -15.87
N GLY A 7 -16.57 10.57 -15.41
CA GLY A 7 -15.62 9.46 -15.25
C GLY A 7 -16.19 8.36 -14.37
N SER A 8 -16.45 7.19 -14.96
CA SER A 8 -16.80 5.99 -14.21
C SER A 8 -15.62 5.63 -13.30
N LYS A 9 -15.89 5.45 -12.01
CA LYS A 9 -14.88 4.99 -11.05
C LYS A 9 -14.24 3.70 -11.57
N GLN A 10 -12.92 3.58 -11.43
CA GLN A 10 -12.20 2.37 -11.82
C GLN A 10 -12.63 1.20 -10.92
N THR A 11 -13.04 0.08 -11.53
CA THR A 11 -13.46 -1.12 -10.81
C THR A 11 -12.25 -1.86 -10.25
N ILE A 12 -12.34 -2.28 -8.98
CA ILE A 12 -11.38 -3.17 -8.33
C ILE A 12 -12.13 -4.45 -7.96
N LEU A 13 -11.70 -5.60 -8.47
CA LEU A 13 -12.25 -6.87 -8.01
C LEU A 13 -11.58 -7.27 -6.71
N VAL A 14 -12.38 -7.67 -5.72
CA VAL A 14 -11.91 -8.18 -4.44
C VAL A 14 -12.32 -9.63 -4.32
N VAL A 15 -11.33 -10.52 -4.24
CA VAL A 15 -11.51 -11.98 -4.22
C VAL A 15 -10.98 -12.49 -2.89
N ASP A 16 -11.85 -12.58 -1.91
CA ASP A 16 -11.54 -13.01 -0.54
C ASP A 16 -12.81 -13.66 0.04
N ASP A 17 -12.71 -14.88 0.55
CA ASP A 17 -13.85 -15.60 1.14
C ASP A 17 -14.29 -15.00 2.48
N GLU A 18 -13.42 -14.23 3.12
CA GLU A 18 -13.66 -13.39 4.29
C GLU A 18 -13.92 -11.92 3.92
N HIS A 19 -14.45 -11.62 2.72
CA HIS A 19 -14.76 -10.25 2.27
C HIS A 19 -15.68 -9.46 3.24
N MET A 20 -16.45 -10.16 4.08
CA MET A 20 -17.32 -9.56 5.11
C MET A 20 -16.62 -9.25 6.44
N SER A 21 -15.34 -9.60 6.60
CA SER A 21 -14.55 -9.32 7.79
C SER A 21 -14.36 -7.81 8.05
N ASP A 22 -14.08 -7.42 9.29
CA ASP A 22 -13.86 -6.00 9.65
C ASP A 22 -12.67 -5.37 8.92
N LEU A 23 -11.63 -6.17 8.66
CA LEU A 23 -10.48 -5.79 7.86
C LEU A 23 -10.92 -5.45 6.43
N MET A 24 -11.61 -6.38 5.77
CA MET A 24 -12.05 -6.19 4.38
C MET A 24 -13.07 -5.05 4.26
N ARG A 25 -14.04 -4.93 5.18
CA ARG A 25 -14.93 -3.76 5.23
C ARG A 25 -14.18 -2.43 5.31
N SER A 26 -13.04 -2.40 6.02
CA SER A 26 -12.21 -1.20 6.11
C SER A 26 -11.45 -0.93 4.81
N VAL A 27 -10.97 -1.98 4.13
CA VAL A 27 -10.38 -1.89 2.78
C VAL A 27 -11.39 -1.38 1.76
N PHE A 28 -12.62 -1.90 1.75
CA PHE A 28 -13.71 -1.44 0.87
C PHE A 28 -13.98 0.06 1.05
N ARG A 29 -14.17 0.51 2.29
CA ARG A 29 -14.39 1.94 2.58
C ARG A 29 -13.23 2.82 2.10
N GLN A 30 -11.99 2.34 2.24
CA GLN A 30 -10.81 3.08 1.80
C GLN A 30 -10.69 3.12 0.27
N LEU A 31 -11.04 2.04 -0.43
CA LEU A 31 -11.10 2.03 -1.90
C LEU A 31 -12.16 3.02 -2.41
N GLU A 32 -13.35 3.02 -1.80
CA GLU A 32 -14.45 3.92 -2.17
C GLU A 32 -14.10 5.40 -1.94
N SER A 33 -13.46 5.71 -0.81
CA SER A 33 -13.03 7.07 -0.46
C SER A 33 -11.96 7.61 -1.40
N GLU A 34 -11.11 6.71 -1.93
CA GLU A 34 -10.08 7.01 -2.92
C GLU A 34 -10.60 7.01 -4.37
N GLY A 35 -11.92 6.86 -4.57
CA GLY A 35 -12.56 7.00 -5.87
C GLY A 35 -12.63 5.72 -6.71
N PHE A 36 -12.32 4.56 -6.12
CA PHE A 36 -12.52 3.26 -6.75
C PHE A 36 -13.94 2.73 -6.56
N ASN A 37 -14.31 1.74 -7.38
CA ASN A 37 -15.52 0.94 -7.25
C ASN A 37 -15.14 -0.51 -6.89
N PRO A 38 -15.03 -0.87 -5.60
CA PRO A 38 -14.70 -2.24 -5.21
C PRO A 38 -15.90 -3.18 -5.39
N ILE A 39 -15.68 -4.33 -6.03
CA ILE A 39 -16.69 -5.39 -6.23
C ILE A 39 -16.17 -6.67 -5.60
N ALA A 40 -16.88 -7.20 -4.61
CA ALA A 40 -16.58 -8.51 -4.04
C ALA A 40 -17.01 -9.63 -5.01
N ILE A 41 -16.14 -10.60 -5.24
CA ILE A 41 -16.52 -11.86 -5.90
C ILE A 41 -17.18 -12.76 -4.85
N VAL A 42 -18.46 -13.05 -5.04
CA VAL A 42 -19.24 -13.89 -4.14
C VAL A 42 -19.90 -14.99 -4.98
N PRO A 43 -19.32 -16.19 -5.05
CA PRO A 43 -19.95 -17.31 -5.74
C PRO A 43 -21.23 -17.74 -5.01
N ASP A 44 -22.27 -18.06 -5.78
CA ASP A 44 -23.53 -18.57 -5.24
C ASP A 44 -23.50 -20.10 -5.13
N GLY A 45 -23.90 -20.64 -3.97
CA GLY A 45 -24.09 -22.08 -3.82
C GLY A 45 -24.16 -22.59 -2.38
N PRO A 46 -24.70 -23.80 -2.16
CA PRO A 46 -24.79 -24.40 -0.83
C PRO A 46 -23.43 -24.86 -0.27
N ARG A 47 -22.43 -25.02 -1.13
CA ARG A 47 -21.03 -25.32 -0.78
C ARG A 47 -20.13 -24.60 -1.77
N VAL A 48 -19.62 -23.44 -1.37
CA VAL A 48 -18.67 -22.66 -2.16
C VAL A 48 -17.27 -23.20 -1.92
N THR A 49 -16.54 -23.46 -3.00
CA THR A 49 -15.17 -23.96 -3.01
C THR A 49 -14.24 -22.95 -3.66
N GLY A 50 -12.93 -23.19 -3.55
CA GLY A 50 -11.94 -22.41 -4.27
C GLY A 50 -12.13 -22.38 -5.80
N ASP A 51 -12.68 -23.44 -6.41
CA ASP A 51 -12.94 -23.51 -7.86
C ASP A 51 -14.08 -22.56 -8.29
N ASP A 52 -15.05 -22.34 -7.40
CA ASP A 52 -16.15 -21.42 -7.65
C ASP A 52 -15.63 -19.97 -7.67
N TYR A 53 -14.76 -19.60 -6.74
CA TYR A 53 -14.07 -18.30 -6.75
C TYR A 53 -13.24 -18.11 -8.01
N GLU A 54 -12.51 -19.13 -8.44
CA GLU A 54 -11.73 -19.08 -9.69
C GLU A 54 -12.62 -18.79 -10.90
N THR A 55 -13.72 -19.53 -11.04
CA THR A 55 -14.65 -19.39 -12.17
C THR A 55 -15.28 -17.99 -12.20
N HIS A 56 -15.79 -17.53 -11.06
CA HIS A 56 -16.43 -16.21 -10.96
C HIS A 56 -15.43 -15.07 -11.15
N THR A 57 -14.20 -15.22 -10.65
CA THR A 57 -13.15 -14.20 -10.84
C THR A 57 -12.81 -14.03 -12.31
N LEU A 58 -12.57 -15.12 -13.03
CA LEU A 58 -12.23 -15.06 -14.45
C LEU A 58 -13.37 -14.48 -15.29
N PHE A 59 -14.62 -14.84 -14.97
CA PHE A 59 -15.81 -14.27 -15.60
C PHE A 59 -15.96 -12.77 -15.31
N ALA A 60 -15.76 -12.35 -14.07
CA ALA A 60 -15.87 -10.94 -13.69
C ALA A 60 -14.77 -10.08 -14.32
N ILE A 61 -13.55 -10.60 -14.50
CA ILE A 61 -12.49 -9.88 -15.22
C ILE A 61 -12.93 -9.54 -16.65
N GLU A 62 -13.60 -10.45 -17.34
CA GLU A 62 -14.09 -10.22 -18.69
C GLU A 62 -15.21 -9.18 -18.75
N ASN A 63 -16.17 -9.26 -17.84
CA ASN A 63 -17.38 -8.44 -17.90
C ASN A 63 -17.17 -7.04 -17.32
N GLU A 64 -16.42 -6.94 -16.22
CA GLU A 64 -16.27 -5.70 -15.46
C GLU A 64 -15.05 -4.89 -15.90
N SER A 65 -14.13 -5.49 -16.67
CA SER A 65 -12.88 -4.85 -17.12
C SER A 65 -12.16 -4.10 -15.98
N PRO A 66 -11.82 -4.78 -14.87
CA PRO A 66 -11.30 -4.12 -13.69
C PRO A 66 -9.92 -3.53 -13.94
N ALA A 67 -9.61 -2.45 -13.21
CA ALA A 67 -8.28 -1.85 -13.22
C ALA A 67 -7.26 -2.68 -12.43
N ALA A 68 -7.71 -3.45 -11.43
CA ALA A 68 -6.87 -4.38 -10.69
C ALA A 68 -7.71 -5.43 -9.94
N VAL A 69 -7.04 -6.46 -9.44
CA VAL A 69 -7.58 -7.50 -8.58
C VAL A 69 -6.87 -7.51 -7.23
N LEU A 70 -7.61 -7.42 -6.13
CA LEU A 70 -7.15 -7.71 -4.78
C LEU A 70 -7.53 -9.17 -4.47
N LEU A 71 -6.54 -10.04 -4.31
CA LEU A 71 -6.73 -11.50 -4.29
C LEU A 71 -6.14 -12.11 -3.01
N ASP A 72 -6.97 -12.75 -2.19
CA ASP A 72 -6.47 -13.56 -1.09
C ASP A 72 -5.70 -14.77 -1.61
N VAL A 73 -4.68 -15.19 -0.87
CA VAL A 73 -3.95 -16.44 -1.16
C VAL A 73 -4.77 -17.65 -0.75
N ARG A 74 -5.53 -17.55 0.35
CA ARG A 74 -6.28 -18.66 0.94
C ARG A 74 -7.75 -18.58 0.58
N PHE A 75 -8.35 -19.74 0.37
CA PHE A 75 -9.79 -19.88 0.24
C PHE A 75 -10.21 -21.14 1.00
N GLY A 76 -11.36 -21.09 1.65
CA GLY A 76 -11.97 -22.21 2.34
C GLY A 76 -11.25 -22.65 3.62
N GLU A 77 -11.92 -23.53 4.37
CA GLU A 77 -11.42 -24.08 5.63
C GLU A 77 -10.55 -25.34 5.42
N TYR A 78 -10.54 -25.90 4.21
CA TYR A 78 -9.89 -27.18 3.89
C TYR A 78 -8.45 -26.99 3.39
N ASP A 79 -7.57 -27.92 3.79
CA ASP A 79 -6.15 -27.89 3.42
C ASP A 79 -5.88 -27.94 1.91
N THR A 80 -6.81 -28.48 1.13
CA THR A 80 -6.74 -28.54 -0.34
C THR A 80 -6.88 -27.16 -1.00
N ASP A 81 -7.59 -26.24 -0.36
CA ASP A 81 -7.95 -24.94 -0.93
C ASP A 81 -7.06 -23.80 -0.41
N ARG A 82 -6.18 -24.13 0.55
CA ARG A 82 -5.24 -23.25 1.25
C ARG A 82 -4.34 -22.40 0.33
N PHE A 83 -4.17 -22.77 -0.94
CA PHE A 83 -3.37 -22.04 -1.93
C PHE A 83 -4.13 -21.74 -3.22
N LYS A 84 -5.47 -21.79 -3.18
CA LYS A 84 -6.26 -21.60 -4.38
C LYS A 84 -6.04 -20.22 -5.01
N GLY A 85 -5.77 -19.18 -4.22
CA GLY A 85 -5.43 -17.85 -4.74
C GLY A 85 -4.23 -17.86 -5.69
N LEU A 86 -3.24 -18.73 -5.47
CA LEU A 86 -2.11 -18.87 -6.40
C LEU A 86 -2.52 -19.54 -7.72
N SER A 87 -3.47 -20.47 -7.69
CA SER A 87 -4.02 -21.08 -8.91
C SER A 87 -4.86 -20.06 -9.71
N ILE A 88 -5.66 -19.23 -9.03
CA ILE A 88 -6.40 -18.13 -9.65
C ILE A 88 -5.44 -17.13 -10.30
N LEU A 89 -4.41 -16.69 -9.56
CA LEU A 89 -3.37 -15.80 -10.07
C LEU A 89 -2.72 -16.35 -11.34
N LYS A 90 -2.35 -17.64 -11.35
CA LYS A 90 -1.74 -18.29 -12.52
C LYS A 90 -2.65 -18.17 -13.75
N LYS A 91 -3.96 -18.42 -13.61
CA LYS A 91 -4.91 -18.31 -14.71
C LYS A 91 -5.12 -16.88 -15.18
N ILE A 92 -5.14 -15.91 -14.27
CA ILE A 92 -5.20 -14.48 -14.62
C ILE A 92 -4.00 -14.12 -15.49
N VAL A 93 -2.80 -14.48 -15.05
CA VAL A 93 -1.53 -14.15 -15.73
C VAL A 93 -1.39 -14.84 -17.08
N GLU A 94 -1.77 -16.13 -17.17
CA GLU A 94 -1.76 -16.88 -18.44
C GLU A 94 -2.67 -16.23 -19.49
N ARG A 95 -3.73 -15.56 -19.04
CA ARG A 95 -4.69 -14.86 -19.90
C ARG A 95 -4.26 -13.42 -20.21
N ASP A 96 -3.84 -12.69 -19.19
CA ASP A 96 -3.40 -11.30 -19.26
C ASP A 96 -2.28 -11.05 -18.23
N SER A 97 -1.05 -11.09 -18.70
CA SER A 97 0.13 -10.81 -17.86
C SER A 97 0.26 -9.35 -17.43
N SER A 98 -0.53 -8.44 -18.00
CA SER A 98 -0.54 -7.01 -17.64
C SER A 98 -1.56 -6.66 -16.56
N MET A 99 -2.48 -7.56 -16.24
CA MET A 99 -3.50 -7.36 -15.21
C MET A 99 -2.83 -7.09 -13.84
N PRO A 100 -3.08 -5.93 -13.22
CA PRO A 100 -2.53 -5.65 -11.90
C PRO A 100 -3.19 -6.51 -10.82
N VAL A 101 -2.40 -7.29 -10.07
CA VAL A 101 -2.89 -8.15 -8.98
C VAL A 101 -2.14 -7.87 -7.67
N LEU A 102 -2.88 -7.48 -6.63
CA LEU A 102 -2.35 -7.35 -5.27
C LEU A 102 -2.75 -8.59 -4.47
N MET A 103 -1.77 -9.43 -4.13
CA MET A 103 -1.98 -10.64 -3.36
C MET A 103 -2.01 -10.33 -1.85
N PHE A 104 -3.09 -10.71 -1.17
CA PHE A 104 -3.25 -10.55 0.28
C PHE A 104 -2.83 -11.83 1.00
N THR A 105 -1.91 -11.75 1.96
CA THR A 105 -1.33 -12.95 2.59
C THR A 105 -1.04 -12.77 4.07
N GLN A 106 -1.20 -13.82 4.87
CA GLN A 106 -0.74 -13.84 6.27
C GLN A 106 0.74 -14.29 6.41
N TYR A 107 1.42 -14.58 5.29
CA TYR A 107 2.75 -15.21 5.26
C TYR A 107 3.87 -14.28 4.76
N ALA A 108 3.87 -12.99 5.10
CA ALA A 108 5.03 -12.15 4.76
C ALA A 108 6.34 -12.65 5.42
N ARG A 109 6.24 -13.53 6.43
CA ARG A 109 7.36 -14.22 7.08
C ARG A 109 7.02 -15.70 7.33
N GLY A 110 7.70 -16.65 6.64
CA GLY A 110 7.55 -18.09 6.86
C GLY A 110 7.98 -18.96 5.67
N PRO A 111 8.09 -20.30 5.82
CA PRO A 111 8.55 -21.23 4.76
C PRO A 111 7.62 -21.28 3.53
N TYR A 112 6.38 -20.81 3.67
CA TYR A 112 5.42 -20.66 2.57
C TYR A 112 5.62 -19.39 1.74
N ARG A 113 6.48 -18.46 2.20
CA ARG A 113 6.91 -17.30 1.41
C ARG A 113 7.60 -17.78 0.15
N ASP A 114 8.51 -18.74 0.25
CA ASP A 114 9.22 -19.25 -0.93
C ASP A 114 8.29 -19.97 -1.89
N THR A 115 7.22 -20.63 -1.43
CA THR A 115 6.22 -21.24 -2.33
C THR A 115 5.35 -20.20 -3.04
N ALA A 116 4.94 -19.13 -2.35
CA ALA A 116 4.17 -18.03 -2.93
C ALA A 116 5.05 -17.10 -3.81
N VAL A 117 6.31 -16.90 -3.45
CA VAL A 117 7.29 -16.04 -4.12
C VAL A 117 7.95 -16.75 -5.31
N THR A 118 8.27 -18.05 -5.22
CA THR A 118 8.86 -18.79 -6.36
C THR A 118 7.85 -19.03 -7.48
N GLY A 119 6.55 -19.13 -7.16
CA GLY A 119 5.48 -19.15 -8.17
C GLY A 119 5.21 -17.80 -8.84
N SER A 120 5.66 -16.69 -8.27
CA SER A 120 5.42 -15.32 -8.75
C SER A 120 6.65 -14.61 -9.32
N LEU A 121 7.87 -15.06 -9.01
CA LEU A 121 9.12 -14.55 -9.60
C LEU A 121 9.21 -14.75 -11.13
N SER A 122 8.35 -15.59 -11.73
CA SER A 122 8.23 -15.77 -13.18
C SER A 122 7.18 -14.87 -13.85
N VAL A 123 6.38 -14.11 -13.10
CA VAL A 123 5.12 -13.50 -13.56
C VAL A 123 5.21 -12.01 -13.93
N GLY A 124 6.28 -11.30 -13.56
CA GLY A 124 6.53 -9.91 -13.99
C GLY A 124 6.04 -8.84 -12.99
N SER A 125 6.10 -7.57 -13.41
CA SER A 125 5.89 -6.38 -12.53
C SER A 125 4.43 -6.07 -12.16
N SER A 126 3.47 -6.80 -12.72
CA SER A 126 2.03 -6.55 -12.52
C SER A 126 1.47 -7.20 -11.25
N VAL A 127 2.30 -7.88 -10.46
CA VAL A 127 1.88 -8.59 -9.24
C VAL A 127 2.69 -8.11 -8.04
N ASP A 128 2.01 -7.71 -6.96
CA ASP A 128 2.64 -7.38 -5.66
C ASP A 128 1.98 -8.19 -4.53
N PHE A 129 2.68 -8.33 -3.41
CA PHE A 129 2.21 -9.04 -2.22
C PHE A 129 2.17 -8.11 -1.02
N ILE A 130 1.09 -8.18 -0.25
CA ILE A 130 0.91 -7.41 0.97
C ILE A 130 0.38 -8.28 2.12
N ASP A 131 0.91 -8.04 3.31
CA ASP A 131 0.51 -8.75 4.53
C ASP A 131 -0.93 -8.38 4.94
N LYS A 132 -1.76 -9.33 5.40
CA LYS A 132 -3.12 -9.07 5.93
C LYS A 132 -3.09 -8.15 7.17
N LEU A 133 -1.96 -8.05 7.87
CA LEU A 133 -1.73 -7.10 8.97
C LEU A 133 -1.39 -5.67 8.49
N ALA A 134 -1.28 -5.45 7.19
CA ALA A 134 -1.18 -4.12 6.62
C ALA A 134 -2.50 -3.37 6.81
N SER A 135 -2.38 -2.05 6.94
CA SER A 135 -3.55 -1.20 7.05
C SER A 135 -4.31 -1.08 5.72
N PRO A 136 -5.62 -0.77 5.73
CA PRO A 136 -6.37 -0.45 4.51
C PRO A 136 -5.70 0.56 3.59
N GLU A 137 -5.02 1.56 4.16
CA GLU A 137 -4.40 2.61 3.37
C GLU A 137 -3.16 2.16 2.60
N GLU A 138 -2.36 1.25 3.17
CA GLU A 138 -1.21 0.64 2.50
C GLU A 138 -1.68 -0.30 1.38
N VAL A 139 -2.80 -1.02 1.59
CA VAL A 139 -3.44 -1.84 0.56
C VAL A 139 -3.77 -0.96 -0.65
N VAL A 140 -4.50 0.14 -0.45
CA VAL A 140 -4.89 1.03 -1.56
C VAL A 140 -3.69 1.71 -2.21
N LEU A 141 -2.68 2.13 -1.43
CA LEU A 141 -1.46 2.72 -1.98
C LEU A 141 -0.71 1.76 -2.91
N ARG A 142 -0.51 0.50 -2.49
CA ARG A 142 0.15 -0.52 -3.31
C ARG A 142 -0.66 -0.86 -4.55
N LEU A 143 -1.98 -0.96 -4.41
CA LEU A 143 -2.87 -1.17 -5.55
C LEU A 143 -2.76 -0.03 -6.57
N ARG A 144 -2.70 1.23 -6.12
CA ARG A 144 -2.47 2.39 -7.00
C ARG A 144 -1.14 2.32 -7.73
N ARG A 145 -0.07 1.86 -7.07
CA ARG A 145 1.25 1.65 -7.71
C ARG A 145 1.17 0.60 -8.81
N LEU A 146 0.53 -0.53 -8.51
CA LEU A 146 0.30 -1.60 -9.49
C LEU A 146 -0.50 -1.13 -10.71
N ILE A 147 -1.53 -0.30 -10.50
CA ILE A 147 -2.34 0.30 -11.59
C ILE A 147 -1.55 1.38 -12.37
N GLY A 148 -0.43 1.87 -11.83
CA GLY A 148 0.31 3.01 -12.39
C GLY A 148 -0.37 4.37 -12.14
N SER A 149 -1.29 4.44 -11.18
CA SER A 149 -2.02 5.64 -10.77
C SER A 149 -1.55 6.23 -9.43
N ALA A 150 -0.54 5.62 -8.80
CA ALA A 150 0.19 6.23 -7.71
C ALA A 150 1.00 7.43 -8.24
N PRO A 151 1.15 8.49 -7.45
CA PRO A 151 2.06 9.55 -7.83
C PRO A 151 3.47 8.95 -7.89
N LYS A 152 4.17 9.13 -9.01
CA LYS A 152 5.60 8.76 -9.14
C LYS A 152 6.42 9.35 -7.99
N THR A 153 6.00 10.52 -7.52
CA THR A 153 6.63 11.23 -6.42
C THR A 153 5.61 11.87 -5.48
N ILE A 154 5.87 11.81 -4.17
CA ILE A 154 5.11 12.51 -3.14
C ILE A 154 5.86 13.79 -2.79
N LYS A 155 5.25 14.94 -3.06
CA LYS A 155 5.80 16.24 -2.67
C LYS A 155 5.46 16.54 -1.21
N ILE A 156 6.47 16.94 -0.43
CA ILE A 156 6.33 17.39 0.95
C ILE A 156 6.62 18.89 0.96
N GLY A 157 5.57 19.67 0.67
CA GLY A 157 5.70 21.11 0.40
C GLY A 157 6.55 21.39 -0.84
N THR A 158 7.28 22.51 -0.81
CA THR A 158 8.20 22.92 -1.87
C THR A 158 9.63 22.41 -1.66
N LEU A 159 9.92 21.83 -0.48
CA LEU A 159 11.28 21.52 -0.04
C LEU A 159 11.73 20.08 -0.31
N PHE A 160 10.80 19.12 -0.35
CA PHE A 160 11.17 17.72 -0.52
C PHE A 160 10.26 16.98 -1.48
N GLU A 161 10.84 15.97 -2.12
CA GLU A 161 10.14 15.05 -2.98
C GLU A 161 10.59 13.63 -2.64
N LEU A 162 9.63 12.74 -2.42
CA LEU A 162 9.86 11.34 -2.11
C LEU A 162 9.48 10.50 -3.33
N GLU A 163 10.36 9.61 -3.75
CA GLU A 163 10.09 8.61 -4.79
C GLU A 163 10.02 7.22 -4.14
N PRO A 164 8.81 6.73 -3.81
CA PRO A 164 8.68 5.54 -2.98
C PRO A 164 9.18 4.27 -3.66
N GLU A 165 9.04 4.16 -4.98
CA GLU A 165 9.46 2.98 -5.75
C GLU A 165 10.98 2.79 -5.74
N ASN A 166 11.72 3.88 -5.94
CA ASN A 166 13.18 3.85 -5.96
C ASN A 166 13.81 4.03 -4.57
N ALA A 167 12.98 4.18 -3.52
CA ALA A 167 13.44 4.39 -2.15
C ALA A 167 14.35 5.63 -2.02
N VAL A 168 14.07 6.70 -2.78
CA VAL A 168 14.89 7.92 -2.84
C VAL A 168 14.13 9.12 -2.29
N VAL A 169 14.83 9.95 -1.52
CA VAL A 169 14.32 11.23 -1.03
C VAL A 169 15.18 12.34 -1.60
N TYR A 170 14.53 13.35 -2.16
CA TYR A 170 15.16 14.52 -2.74
C TYR A 170 14.87 15.76 -1.89
N ALA A 171 15.90 16.58 -1.70
CA ALA A 171 15.73 18.00 -1.39
C ALA A 171 15.52 18.76 -2.70
N VAL A 172 14.53 19.65 -2.72
CA VAL A 172 14.21 20.51 -3.85
C VAL A 172 14.77 21.90 -3.54
N ASN A 173 15.73 22.35 -4.35
CA ASN A 173 16.32 23.68 -4.19
C ASN A 173 16.36 24.38 -5.56
N ASN A 174 15.59 25.46 -5.72
CA ASN A 174 15.47 26.21 -6.99
C ASN A 174 15.19 25.31 -8.21
N GLY A 175 14.31 24.30 -8.03
CA GLY A 175 13.94 23.35 -9.08
C GLY A 175 14.97 22.24 -9.37
N ARG A 176 16.08 22.18 -8.62
CA ARG A 176 17.03 21.06 -8.67
C ARG A 176 16.71 20.04 -7.57
N HIS A 177 16.73 18.77 -7.95
CA HIS A 177 16.56 17.64 -7.03
C HIS A 177 17.92 17.10 -6.59
N GLN A 178 18.19 17.16 -5.29
CA GLN A 178 19.40 16.61 -4.69
C GLN A 178 19.05 15.44 -3.77
N ILE A 179 19.64 14.27 -4.00
CA ILE A 179 19.40 13.08 -3.19
C ILE A 179 19.92 13.29 -1.75
N ILE A 180 19.07 12.98 -0.77
CA ILE A 180 19.41 12.99 0.66
C ILE A 180 19.84 11.58 1.06
N ARG A 181 21.15 11.31 0.95
CA ARG A 181 21.73 9.97 1.15
C ARG A 181 21.59 9.45 2.59
N GLU A 182 21.42 10.35 3.55
CA GLU A 182 21.27 10.02 4.95
C GLU A 182 19.92 9.36 5.26
N ILE A 183 18.91 9.50 4.38
CA ILE A 183 17.58 8.91 4.57
C ILE A 183 17.56 7.53 3.92
N GLN A 184 17.95 6.52 4.70
CA GLN A 184 17.96 5.11 4.31
C GLN A 184 17.46 4.22 5.45
N GLY A 185 17.17 2.95 5.14
CA GLY A 185 16.75 1.95 6.11
C GLY A 185 15.51 2.37 6.90
N MET A 186 15.57 2.29 8.24
CA MET A 186 14.44 2.62 9.12
C MET A 186 13.97 4.07 8.98
N LYS A 187 14.89 5.03 8.70
CA LYS A 187 14.52 6.44 8.48
C LYS A 187 13.63 6.58 7.25
N LEU A 188 13.99 5.92 6.16
CA LEU A 188 13.18 5.89 4.96
C LEU A 188 11.82 5.22 5.21
N ALA A 189 11.79 4.08 5.91
CA ALA A 189 10.54 3.38 6.22
C ALA A 189 9.57 4.28 7.02
N ILE A 190 10.07 4.97 8.04
CA ILE A 190 9.29 5.93 8.83
C ILE A 190 8.81 7.11 7.95
N LEU A 191 9.68 7.66 7.11
CA LEU A 191 9.30 8.78 6.23
C LEU A 191 8.26 8.37 5.20
N ASN A 192 8.39 7.18 4.61
CA ASN A 192 7.44 6.65 3.64
C ASN A 192 6.04 6.52 4.25
N GLU A 193 5.96 5.99 5.46
CA GLU A 193 4.69 5.86 6.18
C GLU A 193 4.05 7.23 6.45
N LEU A 194 4.86 8.18 6.94
CA LEU A 194 4.43 9.55 7.21
C LEU A 194 4.02 10.32 5.94
N ALA A 195 4.79 10.19 4.86
CA ALA A 195 4.53 10.85 3.58
C ALA A 195 3.31 10.26 2.87
N SER A 196 3.13 8.94 2.97
CA SER A 196 1.93 8.28 2.44
C SER A 196 0.68 8.74 3.18
N ALA A 197 0.74 8.86 4.51
CA ALA A 197 -0.37 9.40 5.30
C ALA A 197 -0.69 10.86 4.95
N MET A 198 0.33 11.70 4.84
CA MET A 198 0.14 13.10 4.40
C MET A 198 -0.44 13.19 2.99
N TYR A 199 -0.01 12.32 2.06
CA TYR A 199 -0.52 12.29 0.69
C TYR A 199 -2.00 11.92 0.63
N ARG A 200 -2.45 10.97 1.47
CA ARG A 200 -3.87 10.57 1.56
C ARG A 200 -4.73 11.67 2.15
N SER A 201 -4.30 12.24 3.27
CA SER A 201 -4.98 13.33 3.93
C SER A 201 -3.96 14.25 4.56
N GLU A 202 -3.96 15.51 4.16
CA GLU A 202 -3.09 16.50 4.77
C GLU A 202 -3.40 16.60 6.26
N GLY A 203 -2.40 16.27 7.09
CA GLY A 203 -2.59 16.21 8.52
C GLY A 203 -3.17 14.90 9.08
N GLU A 204 -3.08 13.79 8.34
CA GLU A 204 -3.31 12.45 8.90
C GLU A 204 -2.26 12.12 9.98
N VAL A 205 -2.71 11.60 11.12
CA VAL A 205 -1.82 11.17 12.20
C VAL A 205 -1.51 9.69 12.03
N VAL A 206 -0.25 9.36 11.80
CA VAL A 206 0.22 7.98 11.80
C VAL A 206 0.33 7.50 13.25
N PRO A 207 -0.41 6.45 13.65
CA PRO A 207 -0.40 5.97 15.01
C PRO A 207 0.97 5.52 15.46
N PHE A 208 1.21 5.77 16.73
CA PHE A 208 2.37 5.32 17.47
C PHE A 208 2.66 3.82 17.33
N SER A 209 1.64 2.97 17.43
CA SER A 209 1.73 1.52 17.28
C SER A 209 2.16 1.08 15.87
N ARG A 210 1.91 1.91 14.86
CA ARG A 210 2.29 1.65 13.46
C ARG A 210 3.76 1.99 13.24
N LEU A 211 4.20 3.14 13.77
CA LEU A 211 5.58 3.59 13.64
C LEU A 211 6.58 2.82 14.50
N GLU A 212 6.16 2.33 15.67
CA GLU A 212 7.01 1.50 16.54
C GLU A 212 7.43 0.18 15.92
N ARG A 213 6.72 -0.31 14.89
CA ARG A 213 7.12 -1.49 14.12
C ARG A 213 8.46 -1.31 13.41
N PHE A 214 8.88 -0.05 13.22
CA PHE A 214 10.18 0.32 12.67
C PHE A 214 11.19 0.68 13.77
N SER A 215 11.03 0.19 15.00
CA SER A 215 11.90 0.50 16.13
C SER A 215 12.09 -0.73 17.01
N ASP A 216 13.34 -1.15 17.18
CA ASP A 216 13.71 -2.30 18.01
C ASP A 216 14.08 -1.86 19.44
N GLY A 217 13.95 -2.79 20.41
CA GLY A 217 14.37 -2.63 21.81
C GLY A 217 13.24 -2.71 22.84
N GLU A 218 13.60 -2.72 24.13
CA GLU A 218 12.65 -2.77 25.26
C GLU A 218 11.76 -1.51 25.34
N ASP A 219 12.24 -0.35 24.87
CA ASP A 219 11.48 0.90 24.76
C ASP A 219 11.46 1.41 23.31
N SER A 220 10.60 0.78 22.50
CA SER A 220 10.37 1.13 21.09
C SER A 220 9.90 2.58 20.92
N ARG A 221 9.19 3.15 21.91
CA ARG A 221 8.74 4.55 21.89
C ARG A 221 9.91 5.52 21.99
N ALA A 222 10.87 5.27 22.89
CA ALA A 222 12.07 6.08 23.01
C ALA A 222 12.93 6.01 21.75
N SER A 223 13.12 4.80 21.22
CA SER A 223 13.84 4.56 19.97
C SER A 223 13.21 5.34 18.80
N LEU A 224 11.89 5.26 18.65
CA LEU A 224 11.14 6.03 17.64
C LEU A 224 11.35 7.54 17.78
N ARG A 225 11.31 8.09 19.00
CA ARG A 225 11.56 9.53 19.23
C ARG A 225 12.94 9.95 18.73
N VAL A 226 13.97 9.14 18.97
CA VAL A 226 15.33 9.39 18.48
C VAL A 226 15.37 9.37 16.96
N ARG A 227 14.76 8.38 16.31
CA ARG A 227 14.72 8.27 14.85
C ARG A 227 13.98 9.44 14.19
N ILE A 228 12.86 9.89 14.74
CA ILE A 228 12.13 11.07 14.25
C ILE A 228 13.01 12.32 14.34
N ARG A 229 13.75 12.48 15.44
CA ARG A 229 14.69 13.61 15.59
C ARG A 229 15.82 13.54 14.57
N GLU A 230 16.47 12.39 14.42
CA GLU A 230 17.53 12.18 13.41
C GLU A 230 17.05 12.50 12.00
N LEU A 231 15.83 12.08 11.67
CA LEU A 231 15.22 12.29 10.38
C LEU A 231 14.94 13.77 10.11
N LYS A 232 14.39 14.51 11.08
CA LYS A 232 14.25 15.97 10.98
C LYS A 232 15.58 16.68 10.80
N VAL A 233 16.63 16.24 11.51
CA VAL A 233 17.97 16.80 11.38
C VAL A 233 18.55 16.52 9.99
N SER A 234 18.43 15.30 9.47
CA SER A 234 18.90 14.95 8.13
C SER A 234 18.18 15.75 7.04
N LEU A 235 16.84 15.84 7.12
CA LEU A 235 16.05 16.64 6.17
C LEU A 235 16.38 18.13 6.28
N GLY A 236 16.53 18.65 7.50
CA GLY A 236 16.88 20.05 7.76
C GLY A 236 18.24 20.45 7.20
N LYS A 237 19.26 19.62 7.40
CA LYS A 237 20.60 19.82 6.82
C LYS A 237 20.56 19.89 5.29
N ALA A 238 19.73 19.07 4.64
CA ALA A 238 19.64 19.03 3.19
C ALA A 238 19.07 20.32 2.57
N VAL A 239 18.29 21.10 3.34
CA VAL A 239 17.70 22.38 2.90
C VAL A 239 18.19 23.57 3.71
N ALA A 240 19.29 23.40 4.48
CA ALA A 240 19.87 24.42 5.35
C ALA A 240 18.86 25.11 6.29
N ARG A 241 17.91 24.35 6.84
CA ARG A 241 16.86 24.82 7.76
C ARG A 241 16.77 23.93 8.99
N ASP A 242 16.62 24.54 10.17
CA ASP A 242 16.28 23.80 11.38
C ASP A 242 14.75 23.73 11.54
N PHE A 243 14.21 22.51 11.63
CA PHE A 243 12.77 22.31 11.82
C PHE A 243 12.40 22.21 13.31
N GLY A 244 11.64 23.19 13.79
CA GLY A 244 11.13 23.26 15.16
C GLY A 244 10.07 22.19 15.47
N ALA A 245 9.64 22.08 16.73
CA ALA A 245 8.74 21.02 17.19
C ALA A 245 7.38 20.97 16.46
N THR A 246 6.94 22.09 15.90
CA THR A 246 5.67 22.27 15.17
C THR A 246 5.81 22.21 13.66
N GLU A 247 7.00 21.85 13.15
CA GLU A 247 7.29 21.86 11.71
C GLU A 247 7.69 20.47 11.21
N LEU A 248 7.39 20.23 9.93
CA LEU A 248 7.69 19.03 9.15
C LEU A 248 7.10 17.76 9.75
N ILE A 249 7.63 17.27 10.88
CA ILE A 249 7.07 16.13 11.62
C ILE A 249 6.70 16.60 13.01
N ILE A 250 5.39 16.53 13.29
CA ILE A 250 4.77 17.02 14.51
C ILE A 250 4.37 15.83 15.38
N ASN A 251 4.73 15.88 16.66
CA ASN A 251 4.22 14.95 17.65
C ASN A 251 2.77 15.31 17.99
N VAL A 252 1.86 14.34 17.86
CA VAL A 252 0.49 14.46 18.34
C VAL A 252 0.37 13.64 19.62
N ARG A 253 0.25 14.34 20.75
CA ARG A 253 0.31 13.78 22.10
C ARG A 253 -0.57 12.53 22.23
N ASN A 254 0.05 11.44 22.72
CA ASN A 254 -0.57 10.13 22.94
C ASN A 254 -1.20 9.46 21.69
N ARG A 255 -1.01 10.01 20.49
CA ARG A 255 -1.61 9.48 19.26
C ARG A 255 -0.55 8.98 18.28
N GLY A 256 0.47 9.79 17.99
CA GLY A 256 1.43 9.45 16.95
C GLY A 256 2.22 10.64 16.43
N TYR A 257 2.62 10.53 15.17
CA TYR A 257 3.27 11.61 14.43
C TYR A 257 2.49 11.93 13.17
N ARG A 258 2.66 13.16 12.72
CA ARG A 258 2.03 13.67 11.51
C ARG A 258 3.05 14.45 10.72
N LEU A 259 3.11 14.18 9.42
CA LEU A 259 3.90 14.97 8.50
C LEU A 259 3.04 16.13 7.98
N VAL A 260 3.61 17.31 7.96
CA VAL A 260 3.02 18.51 7.37
C VAL A 260 4.00 19.14 6.40
N PRO A 261 3.54 19.68 5.27
CA PRO A 261 4.36 20.54 4.43
C PRO A 261 4.96 21.68 5.27
N PRO A 262 6.28 21.88 5.26
CA PRO A 262 6.86 23.05 5.91
C PRO A 262 6.42 24.33 5.17
N ILE A 263 5.96 25.32 5.93
CA ILE A 263 5.61 26.65 5.40
C ILE A 263 6.93 27.39 5.11
N GLU A 264 7.01 28.06 3.96
CA GLU A 264 8.14 28.93 3.61
C GLU A 264 8.30 30.11 4.58
#